data_AF-A0A967HNF5-F1
#
_entry.id   AF-A0A967HNF5-F1
#
_cell.length_a   1.000
_cell.length_b   1.000
_cell.length_c   1.000
_cell.angle_alpha   90.00
_cell.angle_beta   90.00
_cell.angle_gamma   90.00
#
_symmetry.space_group_name_H-M   'P 1'
#
loop_
_entity.id
_entity.type
_entity.pdbx_description
1 polymer ?
#
loop_
_entity_poly.entity_id
_entity_poly.type
_entity_poly.pdbx_seq_one_letter_code
_entity_poly.pdbx_strand_id
1 'polypeptide(L)'
;IAASFAAVGWGSDTCGSIRIPSAHNNLVGLRPTKGLSSIDGIVPLSHTQDTGGPLARTVRDLAISLDATIGADPADPATSVLEGRALPVFTEALDDGALAGARIGILDQRFG
;
A
#
# COMPACT_ATOMS: atom_id res chain seq x y z
N ILE A 1 -2.47 -2.88 -15.34
CA ILE A 1 -2.65 -4.06 -14.45
C ILE A 1 -3.95 -4.79 -14.73
N ALA A 2 -5.11 -4.11 -14.63
CA ALA A 2 -6.41 -4.72 -14.95
C ALA A 2 -6.45 -5.36 -16.36
N ALA A 3 -5.95 -4.64 -17.36
CA ALA A 3 -5.81 -5.12 -18.75
C ALA A 3 -4.63 -6.09 -18.99
N SER A 4 -4.03 -6.65 -17.94
CA SER A 4 -2.95 -7.66 -18.03
C SER A 4 -1.63 -7.23 -18.69
N PHE A 5 -1.35 -5.93 -18.84
CA PHE A 5 -0.05 -5.47 -19.37
C PHE A 5 1.15 -5.63 -18.42
N ALA A 6 0.92 -5.89 -17.14
CA ALA A 6 1.96 -6.22 -16.16
C ALA A 6 1.34 -6.99 -14.98
N ALA A 7 2.18 -7.69 -14.21
CA ALA A 7 1.76 -8.48 -13.05
C ALA A 7 1.27 -7.60 -11.88
N VAL A 8 2.05 -6.57 -11.56
CA VAL A 8 1.79 -5.59 -10.50
C VAL A 8 2.12 -4.19 -11.00
N GLY A 9 1.50 -3.17 -10.41
CA GLY A 9 1.77 -1.76 -10.68
C GLY A 9 2.14 -1.03 -9.40
N TRP A 10 2.84 0.08 -9.55
CA TRP A 10 3.18 0.98 -8.44
C TRP A 10 2.63 2.36 -8.75
N GLY A 11 1.99 2.98 -7.75
CA GLY A 11 1.46 4.34 -7.85
C GLY A 11 1.92 5.19 -6.67
N SER A 12 1.60 6.49 -6.73
CA SER A 12 1.68 7.40 -5.59
C SER A 12 0.28 7.83 -5.16
N ASP A 13 0.08 8.10 -3.87
CA ASP A 13 -1.22 8.50 -3.32
C ASP A 13 -1.09 9.64 -2.30
N THR A 14 -1.54 10.82 -2.70
CA THR A 14 -1.69 11.99 -1.82
C THR A 14 -3.09 12.04 -1.19
N CYS A 15 -4.13 11.90 -2.01
CA CYS A 15 -5.54 12.07 -1.64
C CYS A 15 -6.47 11.00 -2.22
N GLY A 16 -5.95 9.83 -2.59
CA GLY A 16 -6.71 8.69 -3.14
C GLY A 16 -6.14 8.11 -4.43
N SER A 17 -5.02 8.63 -4.94
CA SER A 17 -4.51 8.31 -6.29
C SER A 17 -4.04 6.85 -6.50
N ILE A 18 -3.94 6.02 -5.45
CA ILE A 18 -3.82 4.55 -5.59
C ILE A 18 -5.20 3.90 -5.46
N ARG A 19 -5.94 4.25 -4.40
CA ARG A 19 -7.18 3.56 -4.00
C ARG A 19 -8.34 3.82 -4.97
N ILE A 20 -8.53 5.07 -5.38
CA ILE A 20 -9.62 5.48 -6.29
C ILE A 20 -9.50 4.79 -7.65
N PRO A 21 -8.38 4.88 -8.40
CA PRO A 21 -8.30 4.21 -9.69
C PRO A 21 -8.33 2.68 -9.56
N SER A 22 -7.80 2.12 -8.47
CA SER A 22 -7.89 0.68 -8.22
C SER A 22 -9.35 0.22 -8.07
N ALA A 23 -10.16 0.95 -7.30
CA ALA A 23 -11.59 0.68 -7.15
C ALA A 23 -12.36 0.79 -8.47
N HIS A 24 -12.03 1.75 -9.32
CA HIS A 24 -12.68 1.94 -10.63
C HIS A 24 -12.26 0.92 -11.69
N ASN A 25 -11.15 0.20 -11.49
CA ASN A 25 -10.58 -0.73 -12.47
C ASN A 25 -10.54 -2.19 -11.97
N ASN A 26 -11.31 -2.53 -10.93
CA ASN A 26 -11.36 -3.88 -10.35
C ASN A 26 -9.97 -4.40 -9.92
N LEU A 27 -9.24 -3.58 -9.17
CA LEU A 27 -7.93 -3.92 -8.60
C LEU A 27 -7.94 -3.76 -7.09
N VAL A 28 -7.05 -4.50 -6.44
CA VAL A 28 -6.65 -4.23 -5.06
C VAL A 28 -5.59 -3.13 -5.11
N GLY A 29 -5.82 -2.03 -4.39
CA GLY A 29 -4.84 -0.94 -4.26
C GLY A 29 -4.66 -0.57 -2.80
N LEU A 30 -3.40 -0.48 -2.35
CA LEU A 30 -3.08 -0.20 -0.95
C LEU A 30 -2.25 1.08 -0.85
N ARG A 31 -2.78 2.04 -0.08
CA ARG A 31 -2.03 3.21 0.39
C ARG A 31 -1.39 2.83 1.73
N PRO A 32 -0.07 2.67 1.82
CA PRO A 32 0.55 2.26 3.07
C PRO A 32 0.61 3.43 4.07
N THR A 33 0.95 3.10 5.31
CA THR A 33 1.34 4.11 6.30
C THR A 33 2.58 4.84 5.78
N LYS A 34 2.59 6.19 5.87
CA LYS A 34 3.77 6.97 5.50
C LYS A 34 4.99 6.48 6.31
N GLY A 35 6.11 6.29 5.62
CA GLY A 35 7.34 5.75 6.20
C GLY A 35 7.44 4.22 6.18
N LEU A 36 6.41 3.50 5.70
CA LEU A 36 6.52 2.06 5.50
C LEU A 36 7.44 1.70 4.32
N SER A 37 7.40 2.51 3.26
CA SER A 37 8.27 2.41 2.09
C SER A 37 8.69 3.82 1.69
N SER A 38 9.92 3.95 1.19
CA SER A 38 10.51 5.23 0.80
C SER A 38 9.76 5.87 -0.37
N ILE A 39 9.68 7.20 -0.34
CA ILE A 39 9.25 8.00 -1.49
C ILE A 39 10.41 8.73 -2.17
N ASP A 40 11.67 8.41 -1.84
CA ASP A 40 12.81 8.97 -2.56
C ASP A 40 12.73 8.65 -4.05
N GLY A 41 13.09 9.62 -4.89
CA GLY A 41 12.94 9.54 -6.35
C GLY A 41 11.50 9.66 -6.89
N ILE A 42 10.47 9.74 -6.04
CA ILE A 42 9.09 10.05 -6.47
C ILE A 42 8.92 11.58 -6.53
N VAL A 43 8.47 12.09 -7.68
CA VAL A 43 8.15 13.53 -7.82
C VAL A 43 7.02 13.90 -6.85
N PRO A 44 7.24 14.87 -5.94
CA PRO A 44 6.30 15.14 -4.85
C PRO A 44 5.09 15.96 -5.29
N LEU A 45 3.99 15.82 -4.55
CA LEU A 45 2.84 16.74 -4.55
C LEU A 45 2.64 17.36 -3.16
N SER A 46 2.65 16.55 -2.11
CA SER A 46 2.50 16.98 -0.72
C SER A 46 3.31 16.08 0.20
N HIS A 47 4.45 16.61 0.68
CA HIS A 47 5.34 15.85 1.56
C HIS A 47 4.66 15.31 2.82
N THR A 48 3.56 15.91 3.30
CA THR A 48 2.88 15.42 4.51
C THR A 48 1.93 14.25 4.24
N GLN A 49 1.55 14.01 2.98
CA GLN A 49 0.51 13.05 2.62
C GLN A 49 0.96 11.97 1.64
N ASP A 50 1.98 12.27 0.83
CA ASP A 50 2.47 11.41 -0.23
C ASP A 50 3.00 10.08 0.32
N THR A 51 2.67 9.03 -0.41
CA THR A 51 3.21 7.69 -0.22
C THR A 51 3.21 6.95 -1.55
N GLY A 52 4.19 6.08 -1.76
CA GLY A 52 4.18 5.10 -2.85
C GLY A 52 3.50 3.81 -2.41
N GLY A 53 2.82 3.12 -3.31
CA GLY A 53 2.20 1.84 -2.97
C GLY A 53 1.74 1.01 -4.16
N PRO A 54 1.50 -0.29 -3.91
CA PRO A 54 1.15 -1.24 -4.96
C PRO A 54 -0.33 -1.19 -5.35
N LEU A 55 -0.58 -1.57 -6.59
CA LEU A 55 -1.88 -1.99 -7.10
C LEU A 55 -1.73 -3.31 -7.88
N ALA A 56 -2.60 -4.27 -7.59
CA ALA A 56 -2.53 -5.62 -8.13
C ALA A 56 -3.94 -6.22 -8.33
N ARG A 57 -4.01 -7.37 -9.03
CA ARG A 57 -5.29 -8.10 -9.20
C ARG A 57 -5.66 -8.94 -7.99
N THR A 58 -4.68 -9.29 -7.15
CA THR A 58 -4.89 -10.11 -5.95
C THR A 58 -4.21 -9.47 -4.74
N VAL A 59 -4.74 -9.76 -3.54
CA VAL A 59 -4.10 -9.36 -2.27
C VAL A 59 -2.73 -10.03 -2.10
N ARG A 60 -2.57 -11.26 -2.61
CA ARG A 60 -1.29 -11.99 -2.57
C ARG A 60 -0.19 -11.28 -3.35
N ASP A 61 -0.45 -10.88 -4.60
CA ASP A 61 0.53 -10.16 -5.42
C ASP A 61 0.88 -8.80 -4.82
N LEU A 62 -0.11 -8.16 -4.18
CA LEU A 62 0.10 -6.93 -3.43
C LEU A 62 1.05 -7.15 -2.24
N ALA A 63 0.81 -8.20 -1.45
CA ALA A 63 1.65 -8.55 -0.31
C ALA A 63 3.09 -8.86 -0.72
N ILE A 64 3.29 -9.63 -1.80
CA ILE A 64 4.62 -9.90 -2.37
C ILE A 64 5.33 -8.58 -2.74
N SER A 65 4.59 -7.63 -3.33
CA SER A 65 5.16 -6.34 -3.73
C SER A 65 5.58 -5.50 -2.51
N LEU A 66 4.81 -5.55 -1.42
CA LEU A 66 5.18 -4.87 -0.17
C LEU A 66 6.41 -5.51 0.46
N ASP A 67 6.46 -6.84 0.56
CA ASP A 67 7.62 -7.56 1.13
C ASP A 67 8.94 -7.18 0.43
N ALA A 68 8.88 -6.85 -0.86
CA ALA A 68 10.04 -6.45 -1.65
C ALA A 68 10.45 -4.97 -1.50
N THR A 69 9.60 -4.10 -0.94
CA THR A 69 9.74 -2.64 -1.06
C THR A 69 9.70 -1.88 0.28
N ILE A 70 9.29 -2.52 1.36
CA ILE A 70 9.30 -1.89 2.68
C ILE A 70 10.71 -1.86 3.28
N GLY A 71 10.98 -0.85 4.10
CA GLY A 71 12.27 -0.72 4.77
C GLY A 71 12.65 0.72 5.07
N ALA A 72 13.66 0.85 5.94
CA ALA A 72 14.30 2.14 6.18
C ALA A 72 15.18 2.53 4.98
N ASP A 73 15.10 3.81 4.62
CA ASP A 73 15.88 4.45 3.58
C ASP A 73 16.45 5.76 4.13
N PRO A 74 17.79 5.90 4.22
CA PRO A 74 18.44 7.14 4.68
C PRO A 74 18.07 8.39 3.86
N ALA A 75 17.62 8.23 2.61
CA ALA A 75 17.20 9.35 1.76
C ALA A 75 15.77 9.85 2.07
N ASP A 76 14.96 9.06 2.76
CA ASP A 76 13.61 9.43 3.21
C ASP A 76 13.49 9.34 4.74
N PRO A 77 13.63 10.48 5.46
CA PRO A 77 13.53 10.53 6.92
C PRO A 77 12.23 9.96 7.48
N ALA A 78 11.15 9.89 6.71
CA ALA A 78 9.89 9.30 7.16
C ALA A 78 10.03 7.80 7.45
N THR A 79 10.95 7.11 6.78
CA THR A 79 11.18 5.67 6.94
C THR A 79 12.07 5.31 8.13
N SER A 80 12.68 6.31 8.79
CA SER A 80 13.52 6.11 9.99
C SER A 80 12.79 5.39 11.14
N VAL A 81 11.46 5.43 11.14
CA VAL A 81 10.60 4.68 12.08
C VAL A 81 10.81 3.15 12.00
N LEU A 82 11.36 2.64 10.89
CA LEU A 82 11.66 1.23 10.66
C LEU A 82 13.11 0.85 11.02
N GLU A 83 13.98 1.81 11.30
CA GLU A 83 15.39 1.52 11.61
C GLU A 83 15.53 0.63 12.86
N GLY A 84 16.34 -0.41 12.73
CA GLY A 84 16.59 -1.38 13.81
C GLY A 84 15.38 -2.27 14.16
N ARG A 85 14.29 -2.23 13.39
CA ARG A 85 13.12 -3.08 13.59
C ARG A 85 13.13 -4.28 12.64
N ALA A 86 12.59 -5.40 13.11
CA ALA A 86 12.23 -6.49 12.21
C ALA A 86 11.08 -6.02 11.30
N LEU A 87 11.27 -6.17 9.99
CA LEU A 87 10.24 -5.83 9.01
C LEU A 87 9.16 -6.93 9.00
N PRO A 88 7.88 -6.57 8.84
CA PRO A 88 6.83 -7.56 8.63
C PRO A 88 7.03 -8.31 7.31
N VAL A 89 6.52 -9.54 7.25
CA VAL A 89 6.37 -10.31 6.01
C VAL A 89 4.87 -10.44 5.74
N PHE A 90 4.34 -9.58 4.89
CA PHE A 90 2.91 -9.49 4.55
C PHE A 90 2.39 -10.76 3.90
N THR A 91 3.22 -11.48 3.14
CA THR A 91 2.80 -12.77 2.57
C THR A 91 2.52 -13.84 3.62
N GLU A 92 3.19 -13.77 4.78
CA GLU A 92 2.92 -14.66 5.92
C GLU A 92 1.65 -14.28 6.70
N ALA A 93 1.15 -13.05 6.53
CA ALA A 93 -0.09 -12.59 7.14
C ALA A 93 -1.35 -12.96 6.34
N LEU A 94 -1.22 -13.64 5.20
CA LEU A 94 -2.34 -14.07 4.37
C LEU A 94 -3.02 -15.30 4.97
N ASP A 95 -4.20 -15.11 5.54
CA ASP A 95 -5.00 -16.15 6.18
C ASP A 95 -6.48 -16.06 5.76
N ASP A 96 -7.01 -17.14 5.19
CA ASP A 96 -8.41 -17.26 4.77
C ASP A 96 -9.38 -17.23 5.97
N GLY A 97 -8.89 -17.58 7.17
CA GLY A 97 -9.62 -17.53 8.43
C GLY A 97 -9.58 -16.18 9.14
N ALA A 98 -8.83 -15.19 8.64
CA ALA A 98 -8.52 -13.96 9.37
C ALA A 98 -9.75 -13.12 9.78
N LEU A 99 -10.88 -13.30 9.11
CA LEU A 99 -12.13 -12.59 9.43
C LEU A 99 -12.95 -13.27 10.54
N ALA A 100 -12.62 -14.51 10.93
CA ALA A 100 -13.33 -15.22 11.98
C ALA A 100 -13.14 -14.50 13.33
N GLY A 101 -14.22 -13.95 13.87
CA GLY A 101 -14.19 -13.15 15.11
C GLY A 101 -13.74 -11.70 14.93
N ALA A 102 -13.43 -11.26 13.70
CA ALA A 102 -13.11 -9.86 13.43
C ALA A 102 -14.32 -8.95 13.66
N ARG A 103 -14.07 -7.75 14.19
CA ARG A 103 -15.09 -6.71 14.38
C ARG A 103 -14.87 -5.61 13.35
N ILE A 104 -15.75 -5.50 12.37
CA ILE A 104 -15.66 -4.51 11.29
C ILE A 104 -16.70 -3.42 11.53
N GLY A 105 -16.25 -2.16 11.63
CA GLY A 105 -17.12 -1.00 11.67
C GLY A 105 -17.50 -0.56 10.25
N ILE A 106 -18.80 -0.41 9.97
CA ILE A 106 -19.30 0.08 8.69
C ILE A 106 -19.45 1.60 8.76
N LEU A 107 -18.81 2.32 7.83
CA LEU A 107 -19.01 3.76 7.65
C LEU A 107 -20.13 3.98 6.62
N ASP A 108 -21.30 4.38 7.08
CA ASP A 108 -22.55 4.44 6.30
C ASP A 108 -22.81 5.81 5.63
N GLN A 109 -22.16 6.88 6.08
CA GLN A 109 -22.47 8.26 5.69
C GLN A 109 -21.22 9.10 5.43
N ARG A 110 -20.41 8.82 4.38
CA ARG A 110 -19.33 9.73 3.87
C ARG A 110 -18.94 9.57 2.39
N PHE A 111 -19.78 8.95 1.54
CA PHE A 111 -19.57 8.99 0.10
C PHE A 111 -20.71 9.78 -0.55
N GLY A 112 -20.51 11.08 -0.62
CA GLY A 112 -21.25 12.07 -1.40
C GLY A 112 -20.28 13.09 -1.93
#